data_AF-A0A7C2XVA5-F1
#
_entry.id   AF-A0A7C2XVA5-F1
#
_cell.length_a   1.000
_cell.length_b   1.000
_cell.length_c   1.000
_cell.angle_alpha   90.00
_cell.angle_beta   90.00
_cell.angle_gamma   90.00
#
_symmetry.space_group_name_H-M   'P 1'
#
loop_
_entity.id
_entity.type
_entity.pdbx_description
1 polymer ?
#
loop_
_entity_poly.entity_id
_entity_poly.type
_entity_poly.pdbx_seq_one_letter_code
_entity_poly.pdbx_strand_id
1 'polypeptide(L)'
;MAVKVVSQLHSATGLQRVDLHAPGPHYGLPDGWQAQLTILALPDPLPSPQEMAAAKEALALLPPERFGSGIRLRPMALTTGRGERLRLERPLLVGAVVWAGDGSRIEATWSSDGRLRTVHHGPPEGASELERRLRQVLGLARRGRPPIFQGREECLQVLRQAAQELRRQGHYPSQDKVAQLLSQRGMTWAADPKTALRSWLRRFAISWHGDVLS
;
A
#
# COMPACT_ATOMS: atom_id res chain seq x y z
N MET A 1 -7.61 -7.92 -9.79
CA MET A 1 -6.15 -8.14 -9.70
C MET A 1 -5.68 -7.95 -8.27
N ALA A 2 -4.74 -8.78 -7.80
CA ALA A 2 -4.17 -8.68 -6.45
C ALA A 2 -3.10 -7.57 -6.38
N VAL A 3 -2.84 -7.07 -5.17
CA VAL A 3 -1.69 -6.19 -4.92
C VAL A 3 -0.40 -7.00 -5.13
N LYS A 4 0.50 -6.50 -5.97
CA LYS A 4 1.83 -7.08 -6.17
C LYS A 4 2.83 -6.30 -5.33
N VAL A 5 3.56 -7.01 -4.48
CA VAL A 5 4.63 -6.46 -3.65
C VAL A 5 5.96 -6.98 -4.18
N VAL A 6 6.85 -6.07 -4.56
CA VAL A 6 8.22 -6.36 -4.97
C VAL A 6 9.16 -5.79 -3.92
N SER A 7 10.09 -6.57 -3.40
CA SER A 7 11.03 -6.12 -2.38
C SER A 7 12.48 -6.42 -2.77
N GLN A 8 13.38 -5.48 -2.50
CA GLN A 8 14.82 -5.62 -2.69
C GLN A 8 15.53 -5.19 -1.39
N LEU A 9 16.42 -6.04 -0.88
CA LEU A 9 17.19 -5.79 0.33
C LEU A 9 18.64 -5.49 -0.03
N HIS A 10 19.17 -4.38 0.47
CA HIS A 10 20.59 -4.11 0.46
C HIS A 10 21.23 -4.76 1.68
N SER A 11 21.84 -5.93 1.49
CA SER A 11 22.32 -6.81 2.58
C SER A 11 23.31 -6.14 3.53
N ALA A 12 24.19 -5.28 3.02
CA ALA A 12 25.23 -4.65 3.83
C ALA A 12 24.68 -3.64 4.85
N THR A 13 23.57 -2.96 4.53
CA THR A 13 22.99 -1.94 5.40
C THR A 13 21.68 -2.37 6.05
N GLY A 14 21.05 -3.43 5.54
CA GLY A 14 19.69 -3.81 5.90
C GLY A 14 18.60 -2.91 5.32
N LEU A 15 18.96 -1.90 4.51
CA LEU A 15 17.99 -1.02 3.86
C LEU A 15 17.19 -1.81 2.84
N GLN A 16 15.87 -1.72 2.91
CA GLN A 16 14.99 -2.44 2.00
C GLN A 16 14.13 -1.46 1.19
N ARG A 17 14.10 -1.65 -0.13
CA ARG A 17 13.13 -1.02 -1.02
C ARG A 17 11.94 -1.96 -1.22
N VAL A 18 10.74 -1.42 -1.13
CA VAL A 18 9.48 -2.14 -1.36
C VAL A 18 8.61 -1.34 -2.32
N ASP A 19 8.30 -1.93 -3.46
CA ASP A 19 7.37 -1.39 -4.44
C ASP A 19 6.02 -2.12 -4.34
N LEU A 20 4.98 -1.34 -4.02
CA LEU A 20 3.60 -1.79 -3.93
C LEU A 20 2.85 -1.40 -5.20
N HIS A 21 2.54 -2.36 -6.05
CA HIS A 21 1.71 -2.15 -7.22
C HIS A 21 0.29 -2.65 -6.92
N ALA A 22 -0.69 -1.76 -6.95
CA ALA A 22 -2.08 -2.16 -6.82
C ALA A 22 -2.94 -1.60 -7.96
N PRO A 23 -3.94 -2.36 -8.41
CA PRO A 23 -5.00 -1.83 -9.24
C PRO A 23 -5.70 -0.66 -8.56
N GLY A 24 -6.15 0.28 -9.38
CA GLY A 24 -6.79 1.53 -8.99
C GLY A 24 -7.88 1.38 -7.93
N PRO A 25 -8.81 0.42 -8.06
CA PRO A 25 -9.86 0.21 -7.08
C PRO A 25 -9.36 -0.02 -5.63
N HIS A 26 -8.15 -0.56 -5.44
CA HIS A 26 -7.57 -0.70 -4.08
C HIS A 26 -7.31 0.65 -3.40
N TYR A 27 -7.19 1.73 -4.17
CA TYR A 27 -7.07 3.08 -3.64
C TYR A 27 -8.32 3.93 -3.88
N GLY A 28 -9.43 3.32 -4.33
CA GLY A 28 -10.64 4.03 -4.75
C GLY A 28 -10.45 4.84 -6.04
N LEU A 29 -9.56 4.39 -6.93
CA LEU A 29 -9.42 4.93 -8.28
C LEU A 29 -10.34 4.19 -9.26
N PRO A 30 -10.63 4.77 -10.44
CA PRO A 30 -11.46 4.12 -11.45
C PRO A 30 -10.89 2.78 -11.95
N ASP A 31 -11.74 1.98 -12.57
CA ASP A 31 -11.31 0.74 -13.22
C ASP A 31 -10.31 1.03 -14.35
N GLY A 32 -9.35 0.13 -14.54
CA GLY A 32 -8.24 0.30 -15.48
C GLY A 32 -7.09 1.18 -14.96
N TRP A 33 -7.29 1.93 -13.87
CA TRP A 33 -6.22 2.71 -13.26
C TRP A 33 -5.29 1.82 -12.44
N GLN A 34 -4.08 2.30 -12.18
CA GLN A 34 -3.10 1.61 -11.34
C GLN A 34 -2.34 2.62 -10.49
N ALA A 35 -1.81 2.17 -9.36
CA ALA A 35 -0.89 2.98 -8.57
C ALA A 35 0.27 2.14 -7.99
N GLN A 36 1.43 2.78 -7.93
CA GLN A 36 2.65 2.25 -7.34
C GLN A 36 3.06 3.14 -6.17
N LEU A 37 3.43 2.52 -5.05
CA LEU A 37 4.10 3.21 -3.94
C LEU A 37 5.49 2.62 -3.76
N THR A 38 6.50 3.48 -3.66
CA THR A 38 7.88 3.09 -3.36
C THR A 38 8.20 3.45 -1.91
N ILE A 39 8.44 2.43 -1.11
CA ILE A 39 8.64 2.52 0.33
C ILE A 39 10.06 2.04 0.66
N LEU A 40 10.75 2.78 1.53
CA LEU A 40 11.99 2.36 2.16
C LEU A 40 11.71 1.84 3.57
N ALA A 41 12.14 0.63 3.88
CA ALA A 41 12.20 0.12 5.24
C ALA A 41 13.57 0.46 5.84
N LEU A 42 13.57 1.32 6.86
CA LEU A 42 14.81 1.80 7.46
C LEU A 42 15.33 0.80 8.53
N PRO A 43 16.59 0.35 8.43
CA PRO A 43 17.19 -0.66 9.32
C PRO A 43 17.70 -0.04 10.63
N ASP A 44 17.61 -0.76 11.74
CA ASP A 44 18.00 -0.29 13.07
C ASP A 44 19.27 -1.02 13.55
N PRO A 45 20.39 -0.33 13.82
CA PRO A 45 20.61 1.13 13.74
C PRO A 45 20.62 1.68 12.31
N LEU A 46 20.39 3.00 12.16
CA LEU A 46 20.46 3.65 10.85
C LEU A 46 21.90 3.60 10.29
N PRO A 47 22.08 3.32 8.98
CA PRO A 47 23.38 3.38 8.34
C PRO A 47 23.92 4.82 8.33
N SER A 48 25.24 4.96 8.25
CA SER A 48 25.88 6.26 8.04
C SER A 48 25.38 6.93 6.75
N PRO A 49 25.51 8.26 6.60
CA PRO A 49 25.12 8.96 5.37
C PRO A 49 25.75 8.39 4.10
N GLN A 50 27.01 7.94 4.17
CA GLN A 50 27.72 7.35 3.04
C GLN A 50 27.18 5.96 2.68
N GLU A 51 26.96 5.10 3.68
CA GLU A 51 26.34 3.79 3.47
C GLU A 51 24.90 3.91 2.97
N MET A 52 24.16 4.92 3.44
CA MET A 52 22.81 5.23 2.97
C MET A 52 22.82 5.66 1.50
N ALA A 53 23.78 6.49 1.09
CA ALA A 53 23.92 6.90 -0.31
C ALA A 53 24.22 5.70 -1.22
N ALA A 54 25.22 4.88 -0.85
CA ALA A 54 25.58 3.67 -1.59
C ALA A 54 24.41 2.66 -1.67
N ALA A 55 23.69 2.46 -0.57
CA ALA A 55 22.53 1.57 -0.54
C ALA A 55 21.38 2.08 -1.45
N LYS A 56 21.14 3.40 -1.48
CA LYS A 56 20.14 4.00 -2.39
C LYS A 56 20.50 3.82 -3.85
N GLU A 57 21.77 3.97 -4.19
CA GLU A 57 22.30 3.70 -5.52
C GLU A 57 22.10 2.23 -5.91
N ALA A 58 22.52 1.31 -5.05
CA ALA A 58 22.37 -0.13 -5.27
C ALA A 58 20.90 -0.57 -5.42
N LEU A 59 19.97 0.09 -4.73
CA LEU A 59 18.52 -0.14 -4.83
C LEU A 59 17.86 0.59 -6.01
N ALA A 60 18.65 1.20 -6.90
CA ALA A 60 18.18 1.96 -8.05
C ALA A 60 17.13 3.04 -7.67
N LEU A 61 17.35 3.73 -6.55
CA LEU A 61 16.54 4.87 -6.09
C LEU A 61 17.08 6.20 -6.63
N LEU A 62 17.74 6.15 -7.79
CA LEU A 62 18.37 7.30 -8.44
C LEU A 62 17.63 7.65 -9.75
N PRO A 63 17.59 8.94 -10.13
CA PRO A 63 18.37 10.04 -9.54
C PRO A 63 17.85 10.55 -8.18
N PRO A 64 18.72 11.12 -7.31
CA PRO A 64 18.38 11.57 -5.95
C PRO A 64 17.25 12.61 -5.93
N GLU A 65 17.12 13.34 -7.05
CA GLU A 65 16.09 14.34 -7.34
C GLU A 65 14.68 13.75 -7.32
N ARG A 66 14.56 12.43 -7.54
CA ARG A 66 13.30 11.68 -7.50
C ARG A 66 12.98 11.09 -6.12
N PHE A 67 13.88 11.09 -5.15
CA PHE A 67 13.63 10.40 -3.87
C PHE A 67 14.33 11.11 -2.71
N GLY A 68 13.76 12.25 -2.27
CA GLY A 68 14.23 13.02 -1.12
C GLY A 68 13.86 12.40 0.23
N SER A 69 13.54 13.24 1.22
CA SER A 69 13.39 12.80 2.63
C SER A 69 12.20 11.89 2.91
N GLY A 70 11.27 11.79 1.96
CA GLY A 70 10.07 10.94 2.04
C GLY A 70 9.13 11.31 3.18
N ILE A 71 8.07 10.53 3.35
CA ILE A 71 7.14 10.66 4.49
C ILE A 71 7.11 9.38 5.31
N ARG A 72 7.18 9.52 6.64
CA ARG A 72 7.05 8.37 7.53
C ARG A 72 5.63 7.80 7.41
N LEU A 73 5.55 6.50 7.19
CA LEU A 73 4.31 5.75 7.28
C LEU A 73 4.21 5.07 8.65
N ARG A 74 3.01 4.60 8.99
CA ARG A 74 2.83 3.73 10.15
C ARG A 74 3.47 2.36 9.88
N PRO A 75 3.91 1.63 10.93
CA PRO A 75 4.33 0.25 10.78
C PRO A 75 3.29 -0.56 10.01
N MET A 76 3.75 -1.36 9.05
CA MET A 76 2.87 -2.08 8.15
C MET A 76 3.32 -3.50 7.89
N ALA A 77 2.36 -4.37 7.61
CA ALA A 77 2.61 -5.74 7.20
C ALA A 77 2.09 -5.94 5.78
N LEU A 78 2.94 -6.47 4.92
CA LEU A 78 2.67 -6.73 3.52
C LEU A 78 2.83 -8.22 3.26
N THR A 79 2.11 -8.73 2.26
CA THR A 79 2.30 -10.10 1.78
C THR A 79 2.92 -10.05 0.40
N THR A 80 4.07 -10.69 0.21
CA THR A 80 4.73 -10.74 -1.10
C THR A 80 3.94 -11.62 -2.06
N GLY A 81 4.23 -11.51 -3.36
CA GLY A 81 3.67 -12.44 -4.36
C GLY A 81 4.01 -13.92 -4.10
N ARG A 82 4.98 -14.20 -3.21
CA ARG A 82 5.38 -15.55 -2.76
C ARG A 82 4.67 -15.98 -1.48
N GLY A 83 3.78 -15.17 -0.93
CA GLY A 83 3.08 -15.44 0.34
C GLY A 83 3.89 -15.12 1.60
N GLU A 84 5.10 -14.57 1.46
CA GLU A 84 5.94 -14.20 2.60
C GLU A 84 5.40 -12.93 3.26
N ARG A 85 5.38 -12.90 4.59
CA ARG A 85 4.96 -11.70 5.34
C ARG A 85 6.16 -10.80 5.57
N LEU A 86 6.08 -9.59 5.04
CA LEU A 86 7.07 -8.55 5.23
C LEU A 86 6.54 -7.53 6.25
N ARG A 87 7.22 -7.39 7.39
CA ARG A 87 6.91 -6.37 8.40
C ARG A 87 7.87 -5.19 8.24
N LEU A 88 7.30 -4.02 8.03
CA LEU A 88 8.03 -2.77 7.92
C LEU A 88 7.78 -1.96 9.19
N GLU A 89 8.75 -1.95 10.10
CA GLU A 89 8.63 -1.24 11.38
C GLU A 89 8.85 0.27 11.21
N ARG A 90 9.77 0.66 10.32
CA ARG A 90 10.08 2.07 10.04
C ARG A 90 9.98 2.37 8.54
N PRO A 91 8.77 2.31 7.97
CA PRO A 91 8.52 2.56 6.55
C PRO A 91 8.54 4.06 6.23
N LEU A 92 9.22 4.41 5.15
CA LEU A 92 9.32 5.75 4.60
C LEU A 92 8.84 5.73 3.15
N LEU A 93 7.71 6.37 2.83
CA LEU A 93 7.26 6.52 1.46
C LEU A 93 8.12 7.56 0.76
N VAL A 94 8.81 7.15 -0.30
CA VAL A 94 9.75 8.01 -1.04
C VAL A 94 9.28 8.32 -2.46
N GLY A 95 8.34 7.54 -3.01
CA GLY A 95 7.76 7.81 -4.31
C GLY A 95 6.35 7.24 -4.45
N ALA A 96 5.56 7.83 -5.33
CA ALA A 96 4.28 7.30 -5.76
C ALA A 96 4.04 7.58 -7.24
N VAL A 97 3.38 6.67 -7.94
CA VAL A 97 2.98 6.85 -9.34
C VAL A 97 1.54 6.43 -9.50
N VAL A 98 0.75 7.19 -10.25
CA VAL A 98 -0.62 6.82 -10.64
C VAL A 98 -0.71 6.82 -12.15
N TRP A 99 -1.21 5.72 -12.72
CA TRP A 99 -1.51 5.57 -14.14
C TRP A 99 -3.01 5.56 -14.36
N ALA A 100 -3.46 6.35 -15.32
CA ALA A 100 -4.80 6.29 -15.87
C ALA A 100 -4.88 5.23 -16.99
N GLY A 101 -6.10 4.80 -17.31
CA GLY A 101 -6.33 3.75 -18.32
C GLY A 101 -5.99 4.16 -19.76
N ASP A 102 -5.82 5.45 -20.02
CA ASP A 102 -5.41 6.05 -21.29
C ASP A 102 -3.87 6.08 -21.47
N GLY A 103 -3.11 5.63 -20.47
CA GLY A 103 -1.65 5.66 -20.46
C GLY A 103 -1.05 6.94 -19.85
N SER A 104 -1.87 7.94 -19.53
CA SER A 104 -1.42 9.13 -18.81
C SER A 104 -0.98 8.75 -17.40
N ARG A 105 0.04 9.43 -16.86
CA ARG A 105 0.52 9.17 -15.50
C ARG A 105 1.04 10.40 -14.79
N ILE A 106 1.00 10.34 -13.47
CA ILE A 106 1.66 11.32 -12.60
C ILE A 106 2.61 10.61 -11.66
N GLU A 107 3.85 11.10 -11.62
CA GLU A 107 4.90 10.65 -10.71
C GLU A 107 5.03 11.66 -9.58
N ALA A 108 5.22 11.18 -8.36
CA ALA A 108 5.29 12.00 -7.17
C ALA A 108 6.47 11.61 -6.30
N THR A 109 7.23 12.61 -5.91
CA THR A 109 8.49 12.46 -5.19
C THR A 109 8.58 13.52 -4.11
N TRP A 110 9.44 13.34 -3.11
CA TRP A 110 9.70 14.36 -2.11
C TRP A 110 11.04 15.01 -2.39
N SER A 111 11.14 16.34 -2.34
CA SER A 111 12.44 17.01 -2.35
C SER A 111 13.13 16.88 -0.98
N SER A 112 14.40 17.27 -0.91
CA SER A 112 15.19 17.27 0.34
C SER A 112 14.54 18.12 1.45
N ASP A 113 13.86 19.21 1.09
CA ASP A 113 13.08 20.08 1.99
C ASP A 113 11.71 19.50 2.40
N GLY A 114 11.39 18.26 1.98
CA GLY A 114 10.15 17.57 2.32
C GLY A 114 8.91 18.01 1.53
N ARG A 115 9.06 18.85 0.50
CA ARG A 115 7.94 19.23 -0.37
C ARG A 115 7.65 18.14 -1.40
N LEU A 116 6.36 17.93 -1.69
CA LEU A 116 5.93 17.04 -2.76
C LEU A 116 6.22 17.70 -4.12
N ARG A 117 6.92 16.99 -4.99
CA ARG A 117 7.12 17.33 -6.39
C ARG A 117 6.36 16.34 -7.25
N THR A 118 5.72 16.84 -8.29
CA THR A 118 4.95 16.01 -9.22
C THR A 118 5.41 16.25 -10.65
N VAL A 119 5.46 15.17 -11.43
CA VAL A 119 5.74 15.22 -12.87
C VAL A 119 4.59 14.53 -13.58
N HIS A 120 3.93 15.27 -14.46
CA HIS A 120 2.82 14.77 -15.27
C HIS A 120 3.32 14.32 -16.63
N HIS A 121 2.79 13.19 -17.10
CA HIS A 121 3.05 12.62 -18.42
C HIS A 121 1.70 12.32 -19.09
N GLY A 122 1.37 13.08 -20.13
CA GLY A 122 0.10 12.94 -20.86
C GLY A 122 -0.48 14.30 -21.27
N PRO A 123 -1.69 14.31 -21.85
CA PRO A 123 -2.39 15.53 -22.22
C PRO A 123 -2.70 16.42 -21.01
N PRO A 124 -2.56 17.76 -21.12
CA PRO A 124 -2.71 18.67 -19.99
C PRO A 124 -4.11 18.65 -19.35
N GLU A 125 -5.14 18.27 -20.10
CA GLU A 125 -6.54 18.23 -19.64
C GLU A 125 -6.74 17.18 -18.52
N GLY A 126 -5.92 16.12 -18.50
CA GLY A 126 -5.97 15.05 -17.50
C GLY A 126 -5.17 15.32 -16.22
N ALA A 127 -4.33 16.35 -16.20
CA ALA A 127 -3.35 16.57 -15.14
C ALA A 127 -4.01 16.79 -13.76
N SER A 128 -5.07 17.60 -13.70
CA SER A 128 -5.80 17.90 -12.46
C SER A 128 -6.45 16.65 -11.86
N GLU A 129 -6.98 15.76 -12.70
CA GLU A 129 -7.58 14.52 -12.23
C GLU A 129 -6.53 13.56 -11.66
N LEU A 130 -5.43 13.39 -12.40
CA LEU A 130 -4.31 12.58 -11.93
C LEU A 130 -3.75 13.12 -10.61
N GLU A 131 -3.60 14.44 -10.45
CA GLU A 131 -3.15 15.04 -9.20
C GLU A 131 -4.13 14.78 -8.05
N ARG A 132 -5.44 14.93 -8.29
CA ARG A 132 -6.46 14.62 -7.30
C ARG A 132 -6.38 13.15 -6.85
N ARG A 133 -6.21 12.23 -7.80
CA ARG A 133 -6.09 10.79 -7.54
C ARG A 133 -4.79 10.42 -6.83
N LEU A 134 -3.69 11.05 -7.18
CA LEU A 134 -2.43 10.92 -6.46
C LEU A 134 -2.60 11.36 -5.00
N ARG A 135 -3.20 12.52 -4.73
CA ARG A 135 -3.43 12.98 -3.35
C ARG A 135 -4.31 12.01 -2.56
N GLN A 136 -5.31 11.40 -3.20
CA GLN A 136 -6.13 10.34 -2.60
C GLN A 136 -5.29 9.11 -2.21
N VAL A 137 -4.46 8.61 -3.13
CA VAL A 137 -3.52 7.49 -2.89
C VAL A 137 -2.57 7.80 -1.74
N LEU A 138 -1.95 8.99 -1.74
CA LEU A 138 -1.02 9.43 -0.69
C LEU A 138 -1.70 9.57 0.67
N GLY A 139 -2.93 10.09 0.71
CA GLY A 139 -3.74 10.19 1.92
C GLY A 139 -4.05 8.81 2.52
N LEU A 140 -4.28 7.82 1.67
CA LEU A 140 -4.50 6.42 2.08
C LEU A 140 -3.23 5.76 2.59
N ALA A 141 -2.12 5.91 1.85
CA ALA A 141 -0.81 5.40 2.23
C ALA A 141 -0.38 5.94 3.61
N ARG A 142 -0.50 7.26 3.84
CA ARG A 142 -0.20 7.91 5.13
C ARG A 142 -0.96 7.31 6.31
N ARG A 143 -2.21 6.90 6.08
CA ARG A 143 -3.06 6.31 7.11
C ARG A 143 -2.80 4.81 7.29
N GLY A 144 -1.98 4.19 6.44
CA GLY A 144 -1.73 2.75 6.41
C GLY A 144 -2.96 1.94 5.97
N ARG A 145 -3.79 2.47 5.05
CA ARG A 145 -5.08 1.87 4.67
C ARG A 145 -5.25 1.82 3.15
N PRO A 146 -5.38 0.63 2.57
CA PRO A 146 -6.31 0.43 1.44
C PRO A 146 -7.13 -0.86 1.58
N PRO A 147 -8.33 -0.98 0.97
CA PRO A 147 -9.12 0.03 0.26
C PRO A 147 -10.14 0.74 1.17
N ILE A 148 -10.72 1.81 0.64
CA ILE A 148 -11.99 2.36 1.11
C ILE A 148 -13.09 1.59 0.36
N PHE A 149 -13.87 0.77 1.06
CA PHE A 149 -15.14 0.32 0.51
C PHE A 149 -16.01 1.55 0.24
N GLN A 150 -16.57 1.67 -0.96
CA GLN A 150 -17.46 2.75 -1.37
C GLN A 150 -18.75 2.77 -0.52
N GLY A 151 -19.11 1.63 0.08
CA GLY A 151 -20.23 1.52 0.99
C GLY A 151 -20.21 0.24 1.83
N ARG A 152 -21.21 0.13 2.71
CA ARG A 152 -21.39 -1.03 3.60
C ARG A 152 -21.51 -2.34 2.83
N GLU A 153 -22.27 -2.37 1.74
CA GLU A 153 -22.51 -3.59 0.95
C GLU A 153 -21.24 -4.15 0.32
N GLU A 154 -20.40 -3.29 -0.25
CA GLU A 154 -19.11 -3.71 -0.82
C GLU A 154 -18.20 -4.32 0.25
N CYS A 155 -18.11 -3.67 1.42
CA CYS A 155 -17.38 -4.21 2.57
C CYS A 155 -17.90 -5.58 2.95
N LEU A 156 -19.23 -5.70 3.10
CA LEU A 156 -19.88 -6.92 3.54
C LEU A 156 -19.70 -8.06 2.52
N GLN A 157 -19.77 -7.77 1.22
CA GLN A 157 -19.53 -8.72 0.14
C GLN A 157 -18.10 -9.26 0.18
N VAL A 158 -17.11 -8.39 0.35
CA VAL A 158 -15.70 -8.79 0.48
C VAL A 158 -15.48 -9.67 1.71
N LEU A 159 -16.06 -9.31 2.86
CA LEU A 159 -15.98 -10.12 4.08
C LEU A 159 -16.63 -11.50 3.89
N ARG A 160 -17.80 -11.56 3.23
CA ARG A 160 -18.51 -12.82 2.93
C ARG A 160 -17.71 -13.70 1.99
N GLN A 161 -17.13 -13.14 0.93
CA GLN A 161 -16.27 -13.88 0.00
C GLN A 161 -15.05 -14.48 0.71
N ALA A 162 -14.40 -13.70 1.58
CA ALA A 162 -13.28 -14.19 2.39
C ALA A 162 -13.72 -15.32 3.34
N ALA A 163 -14.86 -15.18 4.02
CA ALA A 163 -15.39 -16.21 4.90
C ALA A 163 -15.76 -17.51 4.13
N GLN A 164 -16.39 -17.39 2.97
CA GLN A 164 -16.72 -18.53 2.10
C GLN A 164 -15.48 -19.25 1.59
N GLU A 165 -14.39 -18.52 1.31
CA GLU A 165 -13.13 -19.14 0.91
C GLU A 165 -12.49 -19.95 2.01
N LEU A 166 -12.45 -19.41 3.24
CA LEU A 166 -11.97 -20.17 4.39
C LEU A 166 -12.78 -21.45 4.59
N ARG A 167 -14.11 -21.38 4.42
CA ARG A 167 -14.98 -22.57 4.47
C ARG A 167 -14.61 -23.59 3.40
N ARG A 168 -14.38 -23.16 2.15
CA ARG A 168 -13.91 -24.04 1.05
C ARG A 168 -12.57 -24.70 1.36
N GLN A 169 -11.72 -24.06 2.17
CA GLN A 169 -10.45 -24.59 2.65
C GLN A 169 -10.57 -25.43 3.93
N GLY A 170 -11.79 -25.71 4.43
CA GLY A 170 -12.02 -26.46 5.66
C GLY A 170 -11.68 -25.68 6.95
N HIS A 171 -11.63 -24.35 6.88
CA HIS A 171 -11.32 -23.49 8.01
C HIS A 171 -12.56 -22.74 8.52
N TYR A 172 -12.72 -22.71 9.85
CA TYR A 172 -13.71 -21.84 10.49
C TYR A 172 -13.37 -20.35 10.25
N PRO A 173 -14.31 -19.53 9.72
CA PRO A 173 -14.04 -18.16 9.33
C PRO A 173 -14.06 -17.22 10.54
N SER A 174 -13.06 -17.30 11.41
CA SER A 174 -12.89 -16.33 12.51
C SER A 174 -12.42 -14.97 11.99
N GLN A 175 -12.64 -13.91 12.78
CA GLN A 175 -12.12 -12.57 12.46
C GLN A 175 -10.61 -12.57 12.18
N ASP A 176 -9.85 -13.37 12.93
CA ASP A 176 -8.39 -13.47 12.74
C ASP A 176 -8.03 -14.06 11.37
N LYS A 177 -8.67 -15.18 11.00
CA LYS A 177 -8.39 -15.83 9.71
C LYS A 177 -8.86 -14.98 8.53
N VAL A 178 -10.01 -14.33 8.65
CA VAL A 178 -10.51 -13.43 7.59
C VAL A 178 -9.62 -12.19 7.48
N ALA A 179 -9.22 -11.57 8.59
CA ALA A 179 -8.29 -10.45 8.57
C ALA A 179 -6.96 -10.83 7.91
N GLN A 180 -6.44 -12.02 8.20
CA GLN A 180 -5.22 -12.53 7.58
C GLN A 180 -5.39 -12.78 6.08
N LEU A 181 -6.49 -13.41 5.66
CA LEU A 181 -6.79 -13.62 4.24
C LEU A 181 -6.93 -12.29 3.47
N LEU A 182 -7.59 -11.30 4.06
CA LEU A 182 -7.73 -9.97 3.47
C LEU A 182 -6.37 -9.25 3.38
N SER A 183 -5.51 -9.40 4.38
CA SER A 183 -4.13 -8.89 4.32
C SER A 183 -3.30 -9.56 3.22
N GLN A 184 -3.45 -10.88 3.04
CA GLN A 184 -2.80 -11.63 1.95
C GLN A 184 -3.27 -11.16 0.57
N ARG A 185 -4.54 -10.75 0.45
CA ARG A 185 -5.08 -10.13 -0.78
C ARG A 185 -4.65 -8.68 -0.99
N GLY A 186 -3.85 -8.14 -0.07
CA GLY A 186 -3.41 -6.75 -0.06
C GLY A 186 -4.53 -5.77 0.29
N MET A 187 -5.65 -6.25 0.84
CA MET A 187 -6.78 -5.40 1.26
C MET A 187 -6.58 -4.76 2.63
N THR A 188 -5.47 -5.01 3.31
CA THR A 188 -5.03 -4.22 4.46
C THR A 188 -3.52 -4.34 4.60
N TRP A 189 -2.89 -3.23 5.00
CA TRP A 189 -1.46 -3.17 5.28
C TRP A 189 -1.17 -2.89 6.75
N ALA A 190 -2.17 -2.96 7.62
CA ALA A 190 -1.93 -2.78 9.05
C ALA A 190 -0.99 -3.87 9.59
N ALA A 191 -0.05 -3.49 10.44
CA ALA A 191 0.83 -4.44 11.14
C ALA A 191 0.03 -5.54 11.86
N ASP A 192 -1.12 -5.16 12.42
CA ASP A 192 -2.17 -6.07 12.87
C ASP A 192 -3.40 -6.00 11.93
N PRO A 193 -3.58 -7.00 11.05
CA PRO A 193 -4.75 -7.07 10.17
C PRO A 193 -6.09 -7.05 10.93
N LYS A 194 -6.14 -7.60 12.14
CA LYS A 194 -7.38 -7.65 12.94
C LYS A 194 -7.84 -6.26 13.34
N THR A 195 -6.90 -5.37 13.68
CA THR A 195 -7.19 -3.97 13.96
C THR A 195 -7.80 -3.25 12.76
N ALA A 196 -7.31 -3.51 11.55
CA ALA A 196 -7.91 -2.98 10.32
C ALA A 196 -9.33 -3.50 10.11
N LEU A 197 -9.54 -4.82 10.23
CA LEU A 197 -10.85 -5.45 10.13
C LEU A 197 -11.85 -4.83 11.11
N ARG A 198 -11.47 -4.70 12.39
CA ARG A 198 -12.31 -4.06 13.43
C ARG A 198 -12.66 -2.62 13.08
N SER A 199 -11.74 -1.87 12.49
CA SER A 199 -12.01 -0.51 12.03
C SER A 199 -13.05 -0.48 10.90
N TRP A 200 -13.07 -1.46 10.01
CA TRP A 200 -14.09 -1.55 8.95
C TRP A 200 -15.44 -1.93 9.51
N LEU A 201 -15.50 -2.97 10.36
CA LEU A 201 -16.74 -3.39 11.01
C LEU A 201 -17.41 -2.22 11.73
N ARG A 202 -16.63 -1.44 12.49
CA ARG A 202 -17.12 -0.23 13.16
C ARG A 202 -17.57 0.86 12.18
N ARG A 203 -16.76 1.15 11.16
CA ARG A 203 -17.03 2.23 10.20
C ARG A 203 -18.32 2.00 9.40
N PHE A 204 -18.58 0.74 9.03
CA PHE A 204 -19.73 0.38 8.20
C PHE A 204 -20.89 -0.21 8.99
N ALA A 205 -20.84 -0.15 10.33
CA ALA A 205 -21.83 -0.74 11.22
C ALA A 205 -22.15 -2.21 10.88
N ILE A 206 -21.11 -2.99 10.59
CA ILE A 206 -21.22 -4.43 10.31
C ILE A 206 -21.02 -5.18 11.62
N SER A 207 -21.99 -6.03 11.94
CA SER A 207 -21.96 -6.94 13.08
C SER A 207 -21.37 -8.28 12.65
N TRP A 208 -20.53 -8.84 13.53
CA TRP A 208 -19.91 -10.14 13.33
C TRP A 208 -20.24 -11.02 14.54
N HIS A 209 -21.13 -11.99 14.35
CA HIS A 209 -21.52 -12.95 15.38
C HIS A 209 -21.21 -14.36 14.88
N GLY A 210 -20.23 -15.03 15.49
CA GLY A 210 -19.79 -16.35 15.04
C GLY A 210 -19.27 -16.31 13.60
N ASP A 211 -20.03 -16.89 12.67
CA ASP A 211 -19.75 -16.92 11.23
C ASP A 211 -20.76 -16.12 10.39
N VAL A 212 -21.64 -15.35 11.04
CA VAL A 212 -22.68 -14.51 10.43
C VAL A 212 -22.23 -13.05 10.39
N LEU A 213 -22.36 -12.45 9.20
CA LEU A 213 -22.08 -11.05 8.90
C LEU A 213 -23.39 -10.33 8.55
N SER A 214 -23.77 -9.35 9.38
CA SER A 214 -25.00 -8.56 9.25
C SER A 214 -24.78 -7.08 9.49
#